data_AF-A0A9Q0LFG6-F1
#
_entry.id   AF-A0A9Q0LFG6-F1
#
_cell.length_a   1.000
_cell.length_b   1.000
_cell.length_c   1.000
_cell.angle_alpha   90.00
_cell.angle_beta   90.00
_cell.angle_gamma   90.00
#
_symmetry.space_group_name_H-M   'P 1'
#
loop_
_entity.id
_entity.type
_entity.pdbx_description
1 polymer ?
#
loop_
_entity_poly.entity_id
_entity_poly.type
_entity_poly.pdbx_seq_one_letter_code
_entity_poly.pdbx_strand_id
1 'polypeptide(L)'
;MSLSDKLKKVQLKKTTHQQQEPKKPEIISLKTEEDNFELIQNYTHRVFLTNIEYWINILEKTTFKTILIPMNQKETEFLIQSYEHLKKSNFEKFELTNELQIQFDEISNKLEKAMLEMTNGDPTKPVFIKSSCRSPKDSVVYEKEFLDLYKSFLEKQFDQSINSKIWALTKAGMKMLQFTDARKVVQTLCSSSRIYNDMNIYLKYLSPNSENPKTNQENQPNFKHKEHFVVREWIDMEPEMEFRGFVTNYNLNALSQYHYFVYFPNLVEKKKEIQDKIVDFYKKEVQPLLQNHFQSKDYIVDFCVSHGKVWVIELNAFEESTDAGLFDWEKEINILSNGPFEFRIQTEPPVGIEKRLSEEWQKYIN
;
A
#
# COMPACT_ATOMS: atom_id res chain seq x y z
N MET A 1 -30.49 0.75 -43.30
CA MET A 1 -30.80 -0.17 -42.17
C MET A 1 -29.60 -0.22 -41.26
N SER A 2 -29.84 -0.01 -39.97
CA SER A 2 -28.86 0.32 -38.94
C SER A 2 -27.99 -0.88 -38.55
N LEU A 3 -26.76 -0.60 -38.10
CA LEU A 3 -25.78 -1.57 -37.57
C LEU A 3 -26.32 -2.36 -36.35
N SER A 4 -27.49 -1.98 -35.83
CA SER A 4 -28.23 -2.62 -34.73
C SER A 4 -28.91 -3.95 -35.09
N ASP A 5 -29.02 -4.32 -36.37
CA ASP A 5 -29.84 -5.48 -36.79
C ASP A 5 -29.04 -6.78 -37.04
N LYS A 6 -27.75 -6.82 -36.72
CA LYS A 6 -26.89 -8.02 -36.93
C LYS A 6 -26.61 -8.87 -35.68
N LEU A 7 -27.20 -8.58 -34.52
CA LEU A 7 -26.91 -9.31 -33.27
C LEU A 7 -28.12 -10.02 -32.65
N LYS A 8 -28.84 -10.83 -33.44
CA LYS A 8 -29.76 -11.84 -32.91
C LYS A 8 -29.59 -13.19 -33.61
N LYS A 9 -28.77 -14.06 -33.03
CA LYS A 9 -29.03 -15.51 -32.89
C LYS A 9 -27.92 -16.16 -32.06
N VAL A 10 -28.33 -16.65 -30.89
CA VAL A 10 -27.54 -17.47 -29.96
C VAL A 10 -27.40 -18.89 -30.51
N GLN A 11 -26.21 -19.48 -30.42
CA GLN A 11 -26.08 -20.92 -30.12
C GLN A 11 -24.88 -21.14 -29.20
N LEU A 12 -25.19 -21.65 -28.00
CA LEU A 12 -24.28 -22.04 -26.94
C LEU A 12 -23.69 -23.43 -27.20
N LYS A 13 -22.36 -23.55 -27.06
CA LYS A 13 -21.58 -24.53 -26.27
C LYS A 13 -20.29 -24.92 -27.00
N LYS A 14 -19.14 -24.60 -26.41
CA LYS A 14 -18.25 -25.60 -25.78
C LYS A 14 -17.17 -24.89 -24.94
N THR A 15 -16.97 -25.47 -23.77
CA THR A 15 -16.00 -25.23 -22.70
C THR A 15 -14.56 -25.00 -23.18
N THR A 16 -13.98 -23.89 -22.73
CA THR A 16 -12.53 -23.72 -22.54
C THR A 16 -12.33 -22.82 -21.32
N HIS A 17 -11.45 -23.23 -20.41
CA HIS A 17 -11.10 -22.48 -19.21
C HIS A 17 -10.68 -21.05 -19.55
N GLN A 18 -11.57 -20.08 -19.31
CA GLN A 18 -11.21 -18.67 -19.25
C GLN A 18 -11.06 -18.32 -17.78
N GLN A 19 -9.84 -18.00 -17.37
CA GLN A 19 -9.59 -17.25 -16.14
C GLN A 19 -10.42 -15.98 -16.23
N GLN A 20 -11.45 -15.88 -15.38
CA GLN A 20 -12.26 -14.68 -15.27
C GLN A 20 -11.39 -13.54 -14.74
N GLU A 21 -11.50 -12.39 -15.39
CA GLU A 21 -10.91 -11.14 -14.92
C GLU A 21 -11.27 -10.90 -13.45
N PRO A 22 -10.30 -10.62 -12.56
CA PRO A 22 -10.63 -10.10 -11.24
C PRO A 22 -11.30 -8.75 -11.44
N LYS A 23 -12.56 -8.64 -11.01
CA LYS A 23 -13.28 -7.36 -11.02
C LYS A 23 -12.47 -6.34 -10.23
N LYS A 24 -12.38 -5.10 -10.74
CA LYS A 24 -12.01 -3.96 -9.89
C LYS A 24 -12.99 -3.95 -8.69
N PRO A 25 -12.53 -3.69 -7.46
CA PRO A 25 -13.43 -3.53 -6.33
C PRO A 25 -14.42 -2.41 -6.68
N GLU A 26 -15.69 -2.79 -6.88
CA GLU A 26 -16.77 -1.83 -6.94
C GLU A 26 -16.84 -1.18 -5.56
N ILE A 27 -16.79 0.15 -5.53
CA ILE A 27 -17.18 0.91 -4.34
C ILE A 27 -18.59 0.44 -4.01
N ILE A 28 -18.70 -0.30 -2.92
CA ILE A 28 -19.89 -0.78 -2.24
C ILE A 28 -21.11 0.10 -2.61
N SER A 29 -21.97 -0.38 -3.53
CA SER A 29 -23.24 0.28 -3.85
C SER A 29 -24.28 -0.17 -2.81
N LEU A 30 -24.51 0.62 -1.76
CA LEU A 30 -25.43 0.24 -0.67
C LEU A 30 -26.65 1.16 -0.54
N LYS A 31 -27.75 0.56 -0.10
CA LYS A 31 -29.14 0.92 -0.43
C LYS A 31 -29.88 1.79 0.61
N THR A 32 -29.29 2.24 1.73
CA THR A 32 -29.95 3.15 2.72
C THR A 32 -28.96 3.93 3.61
N GLU A 33 -29.17 5.24 3.83
CA GLU A 33 -28.17 6.18 4.40
C GLU A 33 -27.76 5.98 5.88
N GLU A 34 -28.63 5.47 6.76
CA GLU A 34 -28.35 5.38 8.21
C GLU A 34 -27.60 4.10 8.63
N ASP A 35 -28.02 2.91 8.18
CA ASP A 35 -27.27 1.66 8.37
C ASP A 35 -25.87 1.70 7.72
N ASN A 36 -25.73 2.55 6.69
CA ASN A 36 -24.47 2.79 6.02
C ASN A 36 -23.45 3.52 6.91
N PHE A 37 -23.88 4.36 7.85
CA PHE A 37 -22.97 5.19 8.62
C PHE A 37 -22.21 4.40 9.68
N GLU A 38 -22.90 3.58 10.49
CA GLU A 38 -22.25 2.73 11.49
C GLU A 38 -21.33 1.69 10.83
N LEU A 39 -21.72 1.15 9.67
CA LEU A 39 -20.88 0.21 8.91
C LEU A 39 -19.60 0.89 8.39
N ILE A 40 -19.72 2.10 7.81
CA ILE A 40 -18.57 2.89 7.33
C ILE A 40 -17.68 3.29 8.50
N GLN A 41 -18.25 3.68 9.64
CA GLN A 41 -17.48 4.01 10.84
C GLN A 41 -16.72 2.80 11.37
N ASN A 42 -17.38 1.65 11.51
CA ASN A 42 -16.74 0.43 11.97
C ASN A 42 -15.65 -0.04 11.01
N TYR A 43 -15.87 0.07 9.70
CA TYR A 43 -14.86 -0.22 8.68
C TYR A 43 -13.65 0.73 8.82
N THR A 44 -13.92 2.03 8.89
CA THR A 44 -12.89 3.07 9.02
C THR A 44 -12.08 2.87 10.31
N HIS A 45 -12.77 2.50 11.39
CA HIS A 45 -12.16 2.16 12.65
C HIS A 45 -11.17 1.00 12.54
N ARG A 46 -11.58 -0.13 11.91
CA ARG A 46 -10.71 -1.29 11.71
C ARG A 46 -9.48 -0.95 10.86
N VAL A 47 -9.65 -0.11 9.84
CA VAL A 47 -8.52 0.39 9.02
C VAL A 47 -7.55 1.18 9.89
N PHE A 48 -8.03 2.12 10.71
CA PHE A 48 -7.16 2.92 11.58
C PHE A 48 -6.46 2.11 12.66
N LEU A 49 -7.04 1.02 13.16
CA LEU A 49 -6.37 0.12 14.09
C LEU A 49 -5.10 -0.53 13.52
N THR A 50 -4.97 -0.54 12.20
CA THR A 50 -3.79 -1.07 11.50
C THR A 50 -2.78 0.01 11.10
N ASN A 51 -3.05 1.28 11.41
CA ASN A 51 -2.05 2.34 11.23
C ASN A 51 -0.79 2.08 12.05
N ILE A 52 0.35 2.56 11.54
CA ILE A 52 1.67 2.24 12.10
C ILE A 52 1.84 2.63 13.57
N GLU A 53 1.22 3.72 14.03
CA GLU A 53 1.30 4.14 15.43
C GLU A 53 0.73 3.11 16.43
N TYR A 54 -0.11 2.18 15.96
CA TYR A 54 -0.73 1.15 16.80
C TYR A 54 0.11 -0.12 16.94
N TRP A 55 1.07 -0.36 16.05
CA TRP A 55 1.85 -1.60 16.04
C TRP A 55 3.36 -1.40 16.05
N ILE A 56 3.87 -0.20 15.75
CA ILE A 56 5.32 -0.01 15.62
C ILE A 56 6.09 -0.34 16.89
N ASN A 57 5.56 0.04 18.06
CA ASN A 57 6.19 -0.27 19.35
C ASN A 57 6.07 -1.75 19.73
N ILE A 58 5.01 -2.42 19.27
CA ILE A 58 4.80 -3.85 19.51
C ILE A 58 5.85 -4.65 18.73
N LEU A 59 6.13 -4.23 17.50
CA LEU A 59 6.97 -4.95 16.54
C LEU A 59 8.35 -4.30 16.32
N GLU A 60 8.80 -3.41 17.21
CA GLU A 60 10.01 -2.58 17.06
C GLU A 60 11.25 -3.40 16.66
N LYS A 61 11.40 -4.61 17.23
CA LYS A 61 12.54 -5.50 16.96
C LYS A 61 12.44 -6.31 15.66
N THR A 62 11.24 -6.38 15.09
CA THR A 62 10.86 -7.23 13.95
C THR A 62 10.50 -6.40 12.71
N THR A 63 10.69 -5.08 12.78
CA THR A 63 10.37 -4.13 11.71
C THR A 63 11.49 -3.10 11.59
N PHE A 64 11.39 -2.21 10.60
CA PHE A 64 12.39 -1.20 10.33
C PHE A 64 12.35 -0.05 11.35
N LYS A 65 13.53 0.49 11.69
CA LYS A 65 13.67 1.72 12.49
C LYS A 65 12.75 2.80 11.93
N THR A 66 11.93 3.37 12.80
CA THR A 66 10.84 4.29 12.42
C THR A 66 10.77 5.45 13.39
N ILE A 67 10.62 6.67 12.85
CA ILE A 67 10.35 7.90 13.60
C ILE A 67 8.94 8.35 13.21
N LEU A 68 8.09 8.53 14.22
CA LEU A 68 6.74 9.05 14.06
C LEU A 68 6.72 10.55 14.35
N ILE A 69 6.23 11.34 13.40
CA ILE A 69 6.10 12.79 13.55
C ILE A 69 4.61 13.14 13.49
N PRO A 70 3.97 13.48 14.63
CA PRO A 70 2.55 13.78 14.64
C PRO A 70 2.21 14.95 13.73
N MET A 71 1.17 14.78 12.92
CA MET A 71 0.56 15.84 12.13
C MET A 71 -0.45 16.60 13.00
N ASN A 72 -0.50 17.91 12.80
CA ASN A 72 -1.60 18.74 13.26
C ASN A 72 -2.65 18.92 12.15
N GLN A 73 -3.83 19.44 12.51
CA GLN A 73 -4.93 19.62 11.57
C GLN A 73 -4.56 20.49 10.35
N LYS A 74 -3.77 21.55 10.53
CA LYS A 74 -3.32 22.41 9.40
C LYS A 74 -2.44 21.64 8.43
N GLU A 75 -1.54 20.78 8.94
CA GLU A 75 -0.68 19.94 8.09
C GLU A 75 -1.51 18.93 7.29
N THR A 76 -2.57 18.36 7.88
CA THR A 76 -3.54 17.51 7.16
C THR A 76 -4.29 18.30 6.08
N GLU A 77 -4.81 19.48 6.42
CA GLU A 77 -5.52 20.36 5.49
C GLU A 77 -4.61 20.83 4.34
N PHE A 78 -3.33 21.09 4.63
CA PHE A 78 -2.33 21.46 3.64
C PHE A 78 -2.16 20.39 2.55
N LEU A 79 -2.08 19.10 2.92
CA LEU A 79 -1.95 18.02 1.95
C LEU A 79 -3.18 17.95 1.04
N ILE A 80 -4.38 18.14 1.59
CA ILE A 80 -5.65 18.16 0.86
C ILE A 80 -5.67 19.34 -0.13
N GLN A 81 -5.43 20.56 0.37
CA GLN A 81 -5.48 21.78 -0.41
C GLN A 81 -4.41 21.82 -1.51
N SER A 82 -3.21 21.31 -1.22
CA SER A 82 -2.12 21.21 -2.19
C SER A 82 -2.48 20.26 -3.33
N TYR A 83 -3.01 19.08 -3.02
CA TYR A 83 -3.46 18.13 -4.04
C TYR A 83 -4.56 18.73 -4.94
N GLU A 84 -5.57 19.36 -4.34
CA GLU A 84 -6.64 20.02 -5.07
C GLU A 84 -6.16 21.18 -5.94
N HIS A 85 -5.15 21.93 -5.47
CA HIS A 85 -4.52 22.98 -6.24
C HIS A 85 -3.78 22.41 -7.46
N LEU A 86 -2.90 21.43 -7.26
CA LEU A 86 -2.10 20.81 -8.32
C LEU A 86 -2.97 20.06 -9.34
N LYS A 87 -4.08 19.48 -8.89
CA LYS A 87 -5.06 18.83 -9.78
C LYS A 87 -5.68 19.80 -10.79
N LYS A 88 -5.82 21.09 -10.46
CA LYS A 88 -6.38 22.11 -11.38
C LYS A 88 -5.47 22.36 -12.59
N SER A 89 -4.16 22.18 -12.44
CA SER A 89 -3.17 22.26 -13.52
C SER A 89 -2.81 20.88 -14.09
N ASN A 90 -3.60 19.84 -13.77
CA ASN A 90 -3.33 18.46 -14.17
C ASN A 90 -1.90 17.99 -13.81
N PHE A 91 -1.36 18.50 -12.70
CA PHE A 91 0.00 18.21 -12.22
C PHE A 91 1.12 18.57 -13.21
N GLU A 92 0.88 19.44 -14.20
CA GLU A 92 1.89 19.82 -15.20
C GLU A 92 3.14 20.47 -14.58
N LYS A 93 2.94 21.21 -13.49
CA LYS A 93 4.01 21.82 -12.69
C LYS A 93 3.68 21.76 -11.22
N PHE A 94 4.71 21.54 -10.40
CA PHE A 94 4.61 21.70 -8.96
C PHE A 94 4.74 23.19 -8.60
N GLU A 95 3.62 23.89 -8.59
CA GLU A 95 3.51 25.28 -8.17
C GLU A 95 2.40 25.37 -7.13
N LEU A 96 2.67 26.09 -6.03
CA LEU A 96 1.74 26.28 -4.92
C LEU A 96 1.40 27.78 -4.78
N THR A 97 0.28 28.09 -4.14
CA THR A 97 0.00 29.47 -3.70
C THR A 97 1.01 29.91 -2.65
N ASN A 98 1.20 31.22 -2.48
CA ASN A 98 2.11 31.75 -1.45
C ASN A 98 1.79 31.22 -0.04
N GLU A 99 0.50 31.06 0.28
CA GLU A 99 0.02 30.54 1.56
C GLU A 99 0.39 29.06 1.77
N LEU A 100 0.21 28.24 0.73
CA LEU A 100 0.60 26.83 0.76
C LEU A 100 2.13 26.69 0.76
N GLN A 101 2.86 27.58 0.08
CA GLN A 101 4.32 27.54 0.02
C GLN A 101 4.96 27.72 1.41
N ILE A 102 4.38 28.56 2.27
CA ILE A 102 4.85 28.72 3.67
C ILE A 102 4.74 27.40 4.42
N GLN A 103 3.58 26.73 4.35
CA GLN A 103 3.37 25.44 5.01
C GLN A 103 4.25 24.32 4.42
N PHE A 104 4.45 24.34 3.09
CA PHE A 104 5.38 23.45 2.42
C PHE A 104 6.80 23.57 2.99
N ASP A 105 7.29 24.79 3.19
CA ASP A 105 8.63 25.04 3.73
C ASP A 105 8.74 24.62 5.20
N GLU A 106 7.71 24.88 6.01
CA GLU A 106 7.66 24.46 7.42
C GLU A 106 7.70 22.93 7.57
N ILE A 107 6.87 22.21 6.79
CA ILE A 107 6.82 20.75 6.81
C ILE A 107 8.13 20.16 6.26
N SER A 108 8.69 20.76 5.20
CA SER A 108 9.99 20.33 4.65
C SER A 108 11.09 20.41 5.71
N ASN A 109 11.19 21.53 6.44
CA ASN A 109 12.16 21.69 7.52
C ASN A 109 11.94 20.71 8.68
N LYS A 110 10.68 20.39 8.98
CA LYS A 110 10.30 19.40 10.01
C LYS A 110 10.78 17.99 9.61
N LEU A 111 10.53 17.60 8.36
CA LEU A 111 10.94 16.31 7.82
C LEU A 111 12.46 16.21 7.68
N GLU A 112 13.14 17.25 7.23
CA GLU A 112 14.60 17.26 7.08
C GLU A 112 15.32 16.93 8.41
N LYS A 113 14.85 17.50 9.52
CA LYS A 113 15.38 17.19 10.86
C LYS A 113 15.23 15.70 11.20
N ALA A 114 14.05 15.13 10.95
CA ALA A 114 13.79 13.72 11.24
C ALA A 114 14.52 12.77 10.29
N MET A 115 14.72 13.17 9.02
CA MET A 115 15.53 12.44 8.06
C MET A 115 16.99 12.39 8.52
N LEU A 116 17.55 13.53 8.94
CA LEU A 116 18.90 13.58 9.52
C LEU A 116 19.01 12.76 10.81
N GLU A 117 18.01 12.80 11.69
CA GLU A 117 17.98 11.94 12.88
C GLU A 117 17.99 10.45 12.50
N MET A 118 17.16 10.06 11.53
CA MET A 118 17.08 8.68 11.04
C MET A 118 18.45 8.19 10.56
N THR A 119 19.17 9.03 9.81
CA THR A 119 20.44 8.71 9.15
C THR A 119 21.68 9.02 10.00
N ASN A 120 21.51 9.39 11.27
CA ASN A 120 22.58 9.80 12.18
C ASN A 120 23.42 10.98 11.64
N GLY A 121 22.76 11.95 11.01
CA GLY A 121 23.34 13.18 10.49
C GLY A 121 23.92 13.09 9.08
N ASP A 122 23.75 11.96 8.38
CA ASP A 122 24.23 11.77 7.01
C ASP A 122 23.11 12.11 5.99
N PRO A 123 23.17 13.26 5.31
CA PRO A 123 22.13 13.66 4.35
C PRO A 123 22.15 12.86 3.04
N THR A 124 23.20 12.06 2.80
CA THR A 124 23.31 11.26 1.57
C THR A 124 22.63 9.90 1.71
N LYS A 125 22.37 9.47 2.95
CA LYS A 125 21.66 8.22 3.20
C LYS A 125 20.17 8.41 2.96
N PRO A 126 19.55 7.49 2.21
CA PRO A 126 18.14 7.59 1.93
C PRO A 126 17.28 7.13 3.10
N VAL A 127 16.05 7.60 3.11
CA VAL A 127 14.96 7.11 3.97
C VAL A 127 13.74 6.77 3.12
N PHE A 128 12.80 6.09 3.73
CA PHE A 128 11.46 5.89 3.20
C PHE A 128 10.46 6.73 4.00
N ILE A 129 9.52 7.43 3.33
CA ILE A 129 8.51 8.24 4.00
C ILE A 129 7.10 7.88 3.53
N LYS A 130 6.17 7.76 4.48
CA LYS A 130 4.74 7.50 4.27
C LYS A 130 3.87 8.28 5.25
N SER A 131 2.54 8.22 5.08
CA SER A 131 1.58 8.61 6.12
C SER A 131 1.36 7.46 7.11
N SER A 132 0.50 7.60 8.11
CA SER A 132 0.20 6.52 9.05
C SER A 132 -0.32 5.26 8.34
N CYS A 133 -1.20 5.44 7.36
CA CYS A 133 -1.87 4.34 6.65
C CYS A 133 -1.10 3.90 5.39
N ARG A 134 -0.75 4.83 4.48
CA ARG A 134 -0.30 4.45 3.12
C ARG A 134 0.95 5.18 2.66
N SER A 135 1.66 4.52 1.75
CA SER A 135 2.78 5.10 1.00
C SER A 135 2.29 5.81 -0.26
N PRO A 136 2.94 6.90 -0.69
CA PRO A 136 2.54 7.69 -1.86
C PRO A 136 3.00 7.06 -3.19
N LYS A 137 2.68 5.77 -3.41
CA LYS A 137 3.17 4.97 -4.56
C LYS A 137 2.62 5.44 -5.93
N ASP A 138 1.65 6.35 -5.93
CA ASP A 138 0.90 6.85 -7.09
C ASP A 138 1.27 8.28 -7.49
N SER A 139 2.27 8.89 -6.85
CA SER A 139 2.66 10.27 -7.14
C SER A 139 3.37 10.39 -8.50
N VAL A 140 2.92 11.35 -9.31
CA VAL A 140 3.35 11.54 -10.71
C VAL A 140 4.41 12.65 -10.91
N VAL A 141 4.87 13.31 -9.84
CA VAL A 141 5.71 14.53 -9.89
C VAL A 141 7.01 14.37 -10.66
N TYR A 142 7.56 13.15 -10.73
CA TYR A 142 8.89 12.91 -11.28
C TYR A 142 8.86 11.95 -12.48
N GLU A 143 7.92 12.15 -13.39
CA GLU A 143 7.77 11.29 -14.57
C GLU A 143 9.09 11.08 -15.34
N LYS A 144 9.88 12.16 -15.53
CA LYS A 144 11.18 12.05 -16.20
C LYS A 144 12.18 11.18 -15.43
N GLU A 145 12.35 11.41 -14.14
CA GLU A 145 13.28 10.64 -13.30
C GLU A 145 12.85 9.17 -13.21
N PHE A 146 11.55 8.93 -13.04
CA PHE A 146 10.96 7.60 -13.11
C PHE A 146 11.29 6.93 -14.45
N LEU A 147 11.13 7.64 -15.56
CA LEU A 147 11.41 7.14 -16.91
C LEU A 147 12.89 6.79 -17.10
N ASP A 148 13.79 7.63 -16.59
CA ASP A 148 15.23 7.38 -16.66
C ASP A 148 15.60 6.14 -15.83
N LEU A 149 15.04 6.00 -14.62
CA LEU A 149 15.19 4.79 -13.81
C LEU A 149 14.63 3.55 -14.51
N TYR A 150 13.41 3.63 -15.03
CA TYR A 150 12.76 2.55 -15.76
C TYR A 150 13.62 2.05 -16.92
N LYS A 151 14.09 2.96 -17.78
CA LYS A 151 14.98 2.62 -18.90
C LYS A 151 16.27 1.97 -18.40
N SER A 152 16.89 2.53 -17.36
CA SER A 152 18.14 2.00 -16.80
C SER A 152 17.99 0.57 -16.23
N PHE A 153 16.81 0.23 -15.70
CA PHE A 153 16.52 -1.12 -15.20
C PHE A 153 16.17 -2.08 -16.34
N LEU A 154 15.44 -1.60 -17.35
CA LEU A 154 15.08 -2.39 -18.53
C LEU A 154 16.33 -2.77 -19.34
N GLU A 155 17.30 -1.86 -19.49
CA GLU A 155 18.57 -2.12 -20.18
C GLU A 155 19.40 -3.23 -19.51
N LYS A 156 19.17 -3.51 -18.23
CA LYS A 156 19.84 -4.59 -17.49
C LYS A 156 19.16 -5.96 -17.68
N GLN A 157 17.97 -6.00 -18.28
CA GLN A 157 17.26 -7.25 -18.53
C GLN A 157 17.80 -7.94 -19.79
N PHE A 158 17.79 -9.27 -19.78
CA PHE A 158 18.24 -10.07 -20.93
C PHE A 158 17.28 -10.01 -22.12
N ASP A 159 16.01 -9.67 -21.86
CA ASP A 159 14.98 -9.53 -22.89
C ASP A 159 14.10 -8.29 -22.63
N GLN A 160 13.25 -7.97 -23.60
CA GLN A 160 12.22 -6.92 -23.48
C GLN A 160 10.82 -7.52 -23.41
N SER A 161 10.68 -8.70 -22.80
CA SER A 161 9.39 -9.31 -22.56
C SER A 161 8.50 -8.40 -21.70
N ILE A 162 7.19 -8.61 -21.74
CA ILE A 162 6.24 -7.90 -20.87
C ILE A 162 6.65 -8.07 -19.40
N ASN A 163 7.11 -9.25 -19.00
CA ASN A 163 7.59 -9.51 -17.65
C ASN A 163 8.78 -8.62 -17.28
N SER A 164 9.80 -8.52 -18.14
CA SER A 164 10.98 -7.67 -17.94
C SER A 164 10.63 -6.19 -17.87
N LYS A 165 9.68 -5.73 -18.71
CA LYS A 165 9.17 -4.36 -18.65
C LYS A 165 8.44 -4.09 -17.32
N ILE A 166 7.55 -4.96 -16.87
CA ILE A 166 6.84 -4.76 -15.59
C ILE A 166 7.80 -4.89 -14.39
N TRP A 167 8.79 -5.77 -14.47
CA TRP A 167 9.87 -5.85 -13.49
C TRP A 167 10.61 -4.52 -13.37
N ALA A 168 10.99 -3.92 -14.51
CA ALA A 168 11.69 -2.64 -14.53
C ALA A 168 10.80 -1.49 -14.01
N LEU A 169 9.51 -1.48 -14.36
CA LEU A 169 8.55 -0.51 -13.79
C LEU A 169 8.46 -0.66 -12.26
N THR A 170 8.37 -1.90 -11.78
CA THR A 170 8.30 -2.19 -10.34
C THR A 170 9.55 -1.69 -9.62
N LYS A 171 10.73 -1.99 -10.14
CA LYS A 171 12.02 -1.52 -9.59
C LYS A 171 12.14 0.00 -9.60
N ALA A 172 11.77 0.65 -10.71
CA ALA A 172 11.77 2.11 -10.80
C ALA A 172 10.83 2.73 -9.77
N GLY A 173 9.60 2.21 -9.65
CA GLY A 173 8.61 2.68 -8.67
C GLY A 173 9.10 2.53 -7.23
N MET A 174 9.76 1.42 -6.89
CA MET A 174 10.38 1.26 -5.58
C MET A 174 11.48 2.29 -5.35
N LYS A 175 12.39 2.49 -6.31
CA LYS A 175 13.48 3.48 -6.19
C LYS A 175 12.97 4.92 -6.11
N MET A 176 11.82 5.25 -6.69
CA MET A 176 11.21 6.58 -6.54
C MET A 176 10.79 6.90 -5.10
N LEU A 177 10.64 5.89 -4.23
CA LEU A 177 10.31 6.06 -2.81
C LEU A 177 11.56 6.19 -1.92
N GLN A 178 12.73 6.26 -2.53
CA GLN A 178 14.01 6.49 -1.88
C GLN A 178 14.26 8.00 -1.77
N PHE A 179 14.19 8.56 -0.57
CA PHE A 179 14.28 10.01 -0.38
C PHE A 179 15.55 10.43 0.35
N THR A 180 16.25 11.42 -0.22
CA THR A 180 17.36 12.15 0.41
C THR A 180 17.07 13.65 0.54
N ASP A 181 15.94 14.12 0.03
CA ASP A 181 15.51 15.52 0.03
C ASP A 181 14.09 15.63 0.61
N ALA A 182 13.95 16.37 1.71
CA ALA A 182 12.69 16.58 2.40
C ALA A 182 11.67 17.35 1.55
N ARG A 183 12.11 18.28 0.69
CA ARG A 183 11.20 19.02 -0.20
C ARG A 183 10.60 18.08 -1.23
N LYS A 184 11.42 17.18 -1.79
CA LYS A 184 10.96 16.11 -2.70
C LYS A 184 9.90 15.23 -2.03
N VAL A 185 10.07 14.92 -0.75
CA VAL A 185 9.08 14.15 0.03
C VAL A 185 7.75 14.89 0.12
N VAL A 186 7.76 16.17 0.51
CA VAL A 186 6.52 16.96 0.64
C VAL A 186 5.83 17.08 -0.72
N GLN A 187 6.59 17.30 -1.80
CA GLN A 187 6.06 17.30 -3.16
C GLN A 187 5.34 16.00 -3.52
N THR A 188 5.97 14.86 -3.23
CA THR A 188 5.39 13.53 -3.42
C THR A 188 4.11 13.32 -2.62
N LEU A 189 4.09 13.72 -1.34
CA LEU A 189 2.90 13.60 -0.49
C LEU A 189 1.75 14.46 -1.00
N CYS A 190 2.02 15.72 -1.38
CA CYS A 190 1.03 16.64 -1.94
C CYS A 190 0.42 16.17 -3.27
N SER A 191 1.06 15.26 -3.97
CA SER A 191 0.66 14.82 -5.31
C SER A 191 0.11 13.39 -5.34
N SER A 192 0.00 12.74 -4.19
CA SER A 192 -0.55 11.40 -4.07
C SER A 192 -2.05 11.44 -3.84
N SER A 193 -2.81 10.81 -4.75
CA SER A 193 -4.27 10.65 -4.60
C SER A 193 -4.62 9.74 -3.43
N ARG A 194 -3.76 8.76 -3.14
CA ARG A 194 -3.91 7.86 -1.98
C ARG A 194 -3.85 8.65 -0.67
N ILE A 195 -2.82 9.49 -0.50
CA ILE A 195 -2.68 10.35 0.68
C ILE A 195 -3.84 11.33 0.77
N TYR A 196 -4.21 12.00 -0.34
CA TYR A 196 -5.36 12.90 -0.39
C TYR A 196 -6.65 12.24 0.14
N ASN A 197 -6.96 11.03 -0.32
CA ASN A 197 -8.16 10.30 0.10
C ASN A 197 -8.11 9.95 1.59
N ASP A 198 -6.97 9.46 2.07
CA ASP A 198 -6.80 9.08 3.48
C ASP A 198 -6.94 10.31 4.41
N MET A 199 -6.35 11.46 4.05
CA MET A 199 -6.48 12.70 4.82
C MET A 199 -7.94 13.18 4.89
N ASN A 200 -8.69 13.07 3.79
CA ASN A 200 -10.12 13.40 3.76
C ASN A 200 -10.94 12.49 4.67
N ILE A 201 -10.68 11.19 4.65
CA ILE A 201 -11.34 10.22 5.54
C ILE A 201 -11.02 10.55 7.00
N TYR A 202 -9.76 10.83 7.30
CA TYR A 202 -9.29 11.18 8.65
C TYR A 202 -9.95 12.47 9.19
N LEU A 203 -10.02 13.56 8.41
CA LEU A 203 -10.71 14.79 8.87
C LEU A 203 -12.21 14.59 9.08
N LYS A 204 -12.87 13.79 8.23
CA LYS A 204 -14.28 13.43 8.42
C LYS A 204 -14.47 12.63 9.72
N TYR A 205 -13.58 11.70 10.01
CA TYR A 205 -13.61 10.90 11.23
C TYR A 205 -13.38 11.73 12.50
N LEU A 206 -12.54 12.78 12.43
CA LEU A 206 -12.30 13.69 13.54
C LEU A 206 -13.41 14.75 13.75
N SER A 207 -14.35 14.89 12.80
CA SER A 207 -15.34 15.97 12.84
C SER A 207 -16.30 15.79 14.03
N PRO A 208 -16.59 16.84 14.84
CA PRO A 208 -17.48 16.76 15.99
C PRO A 208 -18.93 16.36 15.67
N ASN A 209 -19.34 16.60 14.42
CA ASN A 209 -20.65 16.25 13.87
C ASN A 209 -20.66 14.86 13.20
N SER A 210 -19.56 14.12 13.21
CA SER A 210 -19.70 12.68 13.13
C SER A 210 -20.45 12.32 14.41
N GLU A 211 -21.72 11.96 14.30
CA GLU A 211 -22.48 11.41 15.42
C GLU A 211 -21.69 10.20 15.87
N ASN A 212 -20.81 10.37 16.85
CA ASN A 212 -19.94 9.34 17.35
C ASN A 212 -20.83 8.55 18.31
N PRO A 213 -21.45 7.44 17.88
CA PRO A 213 -22.27 6.67 18.78
C PRO A 213 -21.24 5.91 19.61
N LYS A 214 -20.93 6.40 20.82
CA LYS A 214 -20.15 5.75 21.90
C LYS A 214 -18.76 6.34 22.26
N THR A 215 -18.55 7.66 22.24
CA THR A 215 -17.42 8.25 23.02
C THR A 215 -17.60 8.17 24.55
N ASN A 216 -18.74 7.67 25.04
CA ASN A 216 -19.04 7.49 26.47
C ASN A 216 -18.86 6.05 26.99
N GLN A 217 -18.13 5.17 26.29
CA GLN A 217 -17.77 3.85 26.85
C GLN A 217 -16.36 3.92 27.46
N GLU A 218 -16.28 3.80 28.79
CA GLU A 218 -15.06 3.83 29.63
C GLU A 218 -13.96 2.80 29.23
N ASN A 219 -14.22 1.94 28.24
CA ASN A 219 -13.32 0.88 27.78
C ASN A 219 -12.90 1.01 26.30
N GLN A 220 -13.27 2.08 25.58
CA GLN A 220 -12.68 2.33 24.27
C GLN A 220 -11.30 2.99 24.46
N PRO A 221 -10.24 2.51 23.77
CA PRO A 221 -8.97 3.20 23.72
C PRO A 221 -9.22 4.69 23.46
N ASN A 222 -8.51 5.57 24.17
CA ASN A 222 -8.62 7.01 23.96
C ASN A 222 -8.04 7.32 22.57
N PHE A 223 -8.87 7.16 21.54
CA PHE A 223 -8.59 7.24 20.11
C PHE A 223 -8.34 8.68 19.70
N LYS A 224 -7.33 9.28 20.32
CA LYS A 224 -6.75 10.57 19.95
C LYS A 224 -5.85 10.33 18.73
N HIS A 225 -6.38 9.69 17.68
CA HIS A 225 -5.65 9.36 16.46
C HIS A 225 -4.97 10.63 15.97
N LYS A 226 -3.64 10.60 15.92
CA LYS A 226 -2.85 11.61 15.25
C LYS A 226 -2.33 10.92 14.01
N GLU A 227 -2.68 11.41 12.85
CA GLU A 227 -1.99 11.06 11.63
C GLU A 227 -0.50 11.44 11.77
N HIS A 228 0.43 10.67 11.20
CA HIS A 228 1.87 10.94 11.33
C HIS A 228 2.54 11.04 9.97
N PHE A 229 3.51 11.96 9.84
CA PHE A 229 4.59 11.73 8.88
C PHE A 229 5.49 10.65 9.45
N VAL A 230 5.65 9.56 8.71
CA VAL A 230 6.37 8.38 9.16
C VAL A 230 7.69 8.31 8.39
N VAL A 231 8.80 8.53 9.09
CA VAL A 231 10.15 8.40 8.52
C VAL A 231 10.70 7.05 8.90
N ARG A 232 11.07 6.22 7.93
CA ARG A 232 11.61 4.87 8.15
C ARG A 232 12.98 4.74 7.52
N GLU A 233 13.84 3.92 8.11
CA GLU A 233 15.10 3.56 7.46
C GLU A 233 14.84 2.95 6.08
N TRP A 234 15.65 3.34 5.10
CA TRP A 234 15.60 2.72 3.79
C TRP A 234 16.37 1.39 3.82
N ILE A 235 15.68 0.31 3.46
CA ILE A 235 16.31 -1.00 3.23
C ILE A 235 16.21 -1.30 1.74
N ASP A 236 17.35 -1.56 1.10
CA ASP A 236 17.32 -2.03 -0.30
C ASP A 236 16.80 -3.47 -0.32
N MET A 237 15.69 -3.65 -1.03
CA MET A 237 14.95 -4.90 -1.08
C MET A 237 14.66 -5.26 -2.54
N GLU A 238 14.83 -6.54 -2.86
CA GLU A 238 14.42 -7.09 -4.13
C GLU A 238 12.89 -7.27 -4.17
N PRO A 239 12.18 -6.82 -5.23
CA PRO A 239 10.72 -6.92 -5.32
C PRO A 239 10.20 -8.37 -5.18
N GLU A 240 11.00 -9.36 -5.58
CA GLU A 240 10.66 -10.78 -5.42
C GLU A 240 10.64 -11.27 -3.97
N MET A 241 11.16 -10.46 -3.04
CA MET A 241 11.29 -10.78 -1.62
C MET A 241 10.28 -10.03 -0.75
N GLU A 242 9.22 -9.48 -1.33
CA GLU A 242 8.08 -8.89 -0.61
C GLU A 242 6.85 -9.82 -0.71
N PHE A 243 6.19 -10.05 0.44
CA PHE A 243 5.09 -11.02 0.57
C PHE A 243 3.95 -10.44 1.39
N ARG A 244 2.73 -10.87 1.09
CA ARG A 244 1.52 -10.50 1.83
C ARG A 244 0.93 -11.71 2.53
N GLY A 245 0.83 -11.65 3.85
CA GLY A 245 0.24 -12.67 4.71
C GLY A 245 -1.16 -12.31 5.15
N PHE A 246 -2.04 -13.31 5.21
CA PHE A 246 -3.43 -13.19 5.64
C PHE A 246 -3.61 -13.90 6.98
N VAL A 247 -4.00 -13.13 8.00
CA VAL A 247 -4.08 -13.60 9.37
C VAL A 247 -5.50 -13.46 9.90
N THR A 248 -6.03 -14.53 10.47
CA THR A 248 -7.27 -14.51 11.25
C THR A 248 -7.13 -15.30 12.54
N ASN A 249 -7.74 -14.81 13.61
CA ASN A 249 -7.55 -15.33 14.98
C ASN A 249 -6.06 -15.57 15.29
N TYR A 250 -5.21 -14.64 14.85
CA TYR A 250 -3.74 -14.70 14.95
C TYR A 250 -3.07 -15.87 14.23
N ASN A 251 -3.77 -16.62 13.36
CA ASN A 251 -3.17 -17.67 12.55
C ASN A 251 -2.88 -17.13 11.16
N LEU A 252 -1.64 -17.26 10.70
CA LEU A 252 -1.28 -16.99 9.31
C LEU A 252 -1.83 -18.12 8.44
N ASN A 253 -2.89 -17.85 7.67
CA ASN A 253 -3.58 -18.83 6.84
C ASN A 253 -3.11 -18.82 5.39
N ALA A 254 -2.70 -17.67 4.87
CA ALA A 254 -2.25 -17.59 3.49
C ALA A 254 -1.08 -16.62 3.33
N LEU A 255 -0.29 -16.84 2.29
CA LEU A 255 0.80 -16.00 1.86
C LEU A 255 0.72 -15.82 0.34
N SER A 256 0.91 -14.60 -0.13
CA SER A 256 1.01 -14.25 -1.55
C SER A 256 2.32 -13.55 -1.82
N GLN A 257 2.93 -13.78 -2.99
CA GLN A 257 3.86 -12.83 -3.58
C GLN A 257 3.21 -11.44 -3.66
N TYR A 258 3.91 -10.40 -3.21
CA TYR A 258 3.37 -9.03 -3.22
C TYR A 258 3.36 -8.44 -4.63
N HIS A 259 4.47 -8.55 -5.36
CA HIS A 259 4.58 -8.05 -6.74
C HIS A 259 4.10 -9.09 -7.76
N TYR A 260 2.86 -9.54 -7.63
CA TYR A 260 2.30 -10.67 -8.39
C TYR A 260 2.03 -10.37 -9.88
N PHE A 261 2.29 -9.16 -10.37
CA PHE A 261 2.28 -8.86 -11.81
C PHE A 261 3.57 -9.28 -12.51
N VAL A 262 4.59 -9.68 -11.75
CA VAL A 262 5.89 -10.09 -12.24
C VAL A 262 6.12 -11.55 -11.88
N TYR A 263 6.64 -12.32 -12.82
CA TYR A 263 7.20 -13.63 -12.60
C TYR A 263 8.68 -13.52 -12.24
N PHE A 264 9.08 -14.14 -11.13
CA PHE A 264 10.46 -14.16 -10.65
C PHE A 264 10.96 -15.61 -10.61
N PRO A 265 11.79 -16.06 -11.58
CA PRO A 265 12.31 -17.43 -11.61
C PRO A 265 13.00 -17.85 -10.30
N ASN A 266 13.82 -16.96 -9.73
CA ASN A 266 14.52 -17.19 -8.47
C ASN A 266 13.58 -17.45 -7.28
N LEU A 267 12.39 -16.85 -7.29
CA LEU A 267 11.40 -17.05 -6.23
C LEU A 267 10.79 -18.45 -6.29
N VAL A 268 10.62 -19.02 -7.50
CA VAL A 268 10.11 -20.39 -7.66
C VAL A 268 11.06 -21.40 -7.02
N GLU A 269 12.35 -21.26 -7.27
CA GLU A 269 13.38 -22.15 -6.72
C GLU A 269 13.44 -22.10 -5.19
N LYS A 270 13.22 -20.91 -4.61
CA LYS A 270 13.32 -20.65 -3.17
C LYS A 270 11.99 -20.72 -2.43
N LYS A 271 10.88 -21.04 -3.11
CA LYS A 271 9.52 -20.96 -2.56
C LYS A 271 9.41 -21.61 -1.19
N LYS A 272 9.86 -22.86 -1.06
CA LYS A 272 9.75 -23.64 0.18
C LYS A 272 10.61 -23.05 1.31
N GLU A 273 11.84 -22.66 1.00
CA GLU A 273 12.75 -22.03 1.96
C GLU A 273 12.17 -20.72 2.51
N ILE A 274 11.67 -19.85 1.63
CA ILE A 274 11.06 -18.57 1.98
C ILE A 274 9.79 -18.79 2.82
N GLN A 275 8.95 -19.73 2.42
CA GLN A 275 7.75 -20.10 3.16
C GLN A 275 8.08 -20.48 4.60
N ASP A 276 9.03 -21.40 4.77
CA ASP A 276 9.39 -21.90 6.10
C ASP A 276 9.99 -20.79 6.96
N LYS A 277 10.83 -19.92 6.39
CA LYS A 277 11.37 -18.75 7.09
C LYS A 277 10.27 -17.79 7.57
N ILE A 278 9.34 -17.41 6.69
CA ILE A 278 8.27 -16.45 7.03
C ILE A 278 7.32 -17.04 8.07
N VAL A 279 6.91 -18.30 7.89
CA VAL A 279 6.00 -18.99 8.83
C VAL A 279 6.65 -19.14 10.20
N ASP A 280 7.93 -19.54 10.26
CA ASP A 280 8.65 -19.67 11.52
C ASP A 280 8.85 -18.31 12.20
N PHE A 281 9.27 -17.29 11.45
CA PHE A 281 9.41 -15.93 11.95
C PHE A 281 8.09 -15.41 12.52
N TYR A 282 6.99 -15.56 11.78
CA TYR A 282 5.68 -15.12 12.24
C TYR A 282 5.29 -15.81 13.55
N LYS A 283 5.37 -17.14 13.61
CA LYS A 283 4.99 -17.91 14.81
C LYS A 283 5.85 -17.61 16.03
N LYS A 284 7.15 -17.39 15.84
CA LYS A 284 8.11 -17.25 16.94
C LYS A 284 8.28 -15.81 17.41
N GLU A 285 8.21 -14.84 16.50
CA GLU A 285 8.61 -13.46 16.77
C GLU A 285 7.47 -12.45 16.65
N VAL A 286 6.47 -12.67 15.77
CA VAL A 286 5.40 -11.68 15.51
C VAL A 286 4.10 -12.03 16.23
N GLN A 287 3.62 -13.27 16.05
CA GLN A 287 2.35 -13.76 16.56
C GLN A 287 2.21 -13.57 18.08
N PRO A 288 3.20 -13.95 18.93
CA PRO A 288 3.06 -13.79 20.37
C PRO A 288 3.00 -12.31 20.81
N LEU A 289 3.66 -11.41 20.09
CA LEU A 289 3.64 -9.98 20.40
C LEU A 289 2.28 -9.36 20.07
N LEU A 290 1.75 -9.67 18.87
CA LEU A 290 0.44 -9.17 18.45
C LEU A 290 -0.71 -9.77 19.27
N GLN A 291 -0.64 -11.05 19.63
CA GLN A 291 -1.63 -11.70 20.50
C GLN A 291 -1.80 -11.00 21.86
N ASN A 292 -0.69 -10.52 22.43
CA ASN A 292 -0.69 -9.92 23.77
C ASN A 292 -0.97 -8.41 23.77
N HIS A 293 -0.69 -7.71 22.67
CA HIS A 293 -0.62 -6.25 22.67
C HIS A 293 -1.39 -5.56 21.53
N PHE A 294 -1.77 -6.28 20.46
CA PHE A 294 -2.45 -5.69 19.31
C PHE A 294 -3.96 -5.87 19.40
N GLN A 295 -4.70 -4.82 19.06
CA GLN A 295 -6.14 -4.75 19.28
C GLN A 295 -6.96 -5.58 18.28
N SER A 296 -6.38 -5.94 17.13
CA SER A 296 -7.02 -6.82 16.15
C SER A 296 -6.41 -8.21 16.14
N LYS A 297 -7.28 -9.22 16.05
CA LYS A 297 -6.90 -10.62 15.83
C LYS A 297 -6.87 -11.02 14.36
N ASP A 298 -7.48 -10.19 13.51
CA ASP A 298 -7.62 -10.39 12.07
C ASP A 298 -6.94 -9.21 11.35
N TYR A 299 -5.93 -9.50 10.55
CA TYR A 299 -5.14 -8.49 9.85
C TYR A 299 -4.39 -9.08 8.67
N ILE A 300 -3.90 -8.21 7.81
CA ILE A 300 -2.98 -8.53 6.73
C ILE A 300 -1.62 -8.00 7.13
N VAL A 301 -0.57 -8.78 6.88
CA VAL A 301 0.81 -8.41 7.23
C VAL A 301 1.68 -8.53 5.99
N ASP A 302 2.34 -7.43 5.63
CA ASP A 302 3.33 -7.42 4.56
C ASP A 302 4.70 -7.74 5.17
N PHE A 303 5.41 -8.70 4.59
CA PHE A 303 6.74 -9.14 5.01
C PHE A 303 7.78 -8.85 3.94
N CYS A 304 9.03 -8.66 4.35
CA CYS A 304 10.16 -8.83 3.45
C CYS A 304 11.14 -9.90 3.92
N VAL A 305 11.89 -10.45 2.96
CA VAL A 305 13.08 -11.25 3.22
C VAL A 305 14.31 -10.53 2.69
N SER A 306 15.18 -10.05 3.56
CA SER A 306 16.40 -9.32 3.17
C SER A 306 17.59 -9.81 3.98
N HIS A 307 18.70 -10.11 3.29
CA HIS A 307 19.94 -10.62 3.89
C HIS A 307 19.73 -11.82 4.83
N GLY A 308 18.81 -12.72 4.47
CA GLY A 308 18.49 -13.92 5.24
C GLY A 308 17.60 -13.69 6.48
N LYS A 309 17.18 -12.45 6.75
CA LYS A 309 16.24 -12.10 7.82
C LYS A 309 14.87 -11.76 7.26
N VAL A 310 13.83 -12.05 8.04
CA VAL A 310 12.45 -11.66 7.74
C VAL A 310 12.11 -10.40 8.54
N TRP A 311 11.39 -9.46 7.92
CA TRP A 311 10.92 -8.24 8.59
C TRP A 311 9.45 -8.01 8.30
N VAL A 312 8.74 -7.39 9.24
CA VAL A 312 7.41 -6.84 9.02
C VAL A 312 7.53 -5.47 8.36
N ILE A 313 6.86 -5.28 7.23
CA ILE A 313 6.77 -4.01 6.51
C ILE A 313 5.55 -3.22 6.99
N GLU A 314 4.36 -3.83 6.97
CA GLU A 314 3.09 -3.14 7.16
C GLU A 314 2.06 -4.08 7.78
N LEU A 315 1.15 -3.53 8.60
CA LEU A 315 -0.11 -4.19 8.92
C LEU A 315 -1.26 -3.45 8.21
N ASN A 316 -2.20 -4.20 7.64
CA ASN A 316 -3.40 -3.66 7.01
C ASN A 316 -4.63 -4.38 7.60
N ALA A 317 -5.80 -3.75 7.50
CA ALA A 317 -7.05 -4.40 7.90
C ALA A 317 -7.34 -5.62 7.01
N PHE A 318 -7.84 -6.69 7.63
CA PHE A 318 -8.34 -7.88 6.93
C PHE A 318 -9.67 -7.56 6.26
N GLU A 319 -9.61 -6.94 5.09
CA GLU A 319 -10.75 -6.35 4.40
C GLU A 319 -10.56 -6.42 2.88
N GLU A 320 -11.67 -6.50 2.15
CA GLU A 320 -11.69 -6.63 0.69
C GLU A 320 -11.07 -5.43 -0.05
N SER A 321 -10.99 -4.27 0.62
CA SER A 321 -10.33 -3.07 0.11
C SER A 321 -8.80 -3.17 0.06
N THR A 322 -8.21 -4.15 0.75
CA THR A 322 -6.79 -4.46 0.69
C THR A 322 -6.55 -5.49 -0.40
N ASP A 323 -5.61 -5.23 -1.32
CA ASP A 323 -5.29 -6.15 -2.43
C ASP A 323 -5.00 -7.59 -1.93
N ALA A 324 -5.72 -8.58 -2.47
CA ALA A 324 -5.60 -9.99 -2.12
C ALA A 324 -4.38 -10.69 -2.76
N GLY A 325 -3.62 -10.00 -3.61
CA GLY A 325 -2.47 -10.58 -4.31
C GLY A 325 -2.92 -11.66 -5.31
N LEU A 326 -2.46 -12.89 -5.09
CA LEU A 326 -2.81 -14.07 -5.89
C LEU A 326 -4.06 -14.83 -5.39
N PHE A 327 -4.82 -14.21 -4.50
CA PHE A 327 -6.10 -14.74 -4.02
C PHE A 327 -7.27 -13.86 -4.49
N ASP A 328 -8.48 -14.40 -4.39
CA ASP A 328 -9.74 -13.70 -4.65
C ASP A 328 -10.56 -13.66 -3.35
N TRP A 329 -10.85 -12.45 -2.84
CA TRP A 329 -11.58 -12.26 -1.58
C TRP A 329 -12.92 -12.99 -1.56
N GLU A 330 -13.75 -12.83 -2.59
CA GLU A 330 -15.09 -13.40 -2.64
C GLU A 330 -15.06 -14.93 -2.74
N LYS A 331 -14.17 -15.45 -3.60
CA LYS A 331 -14.13 -16.89 -3.90
C LYS A 331 -13.34 -17.70 -2.88
N GLU A 332 -12.40 -17.05 -2.19
CA GLU A 332 -11.37 -17.74 -1.40
C GLU A 332 -11.28 -17.24 0.05
N ILE A 333 -12.27 -16.52 0.55
CA ILE A 333 -12.35 -16.06 1.95
C ILE A 333 -12.08 -17.20 2.96
N ASN A 334 -12.53 -18.42 2.65
CA ASN A 334 -12.28 -19.58 3.50
C ASN A 334 -10.81 -19.97 3.58
N ILE A 335 -10.04 -19.83 2.49
CA ILE A 335 -8.58 -20.05 2.49
C ILE A 335 -7.93 -18.95 3.32
N LEU A 336 -8.32 -17.70 3.11
CA LEU A 336 -7.77 -16.54 3.82
C LEU A 336 -8.07 -16.56 5.33
N SER A 337 -9.18 -17.18 5.74
CA SER A 337 -9.69 -17.13 7.12
C SER A 337 -9.58 -18.43 7.92
N ASN A 338 -9.62 -19.59 7.27
CA ASN A 338 -9.78 -20.88 7.96
C ASN A 338 -9.04 -22.05 7.28
N GLY A 339 -8.37 -21.81 6.15
CA GLY A 339 -7.78 -22.86 5.33
C GLY A 339 -6.52 -23.47 5.96
N PRO A 340 -6.12 -24.69 5.54
CA PRO A 340 -4.72 -25.09 5.74
C PRO A 340 -3.82 -24.03 5.09
N PHE A 341 -2.67 -23.76 5.70
CA PHE A 341 -1.76 -22.72 5.22
C PHE A 341 -1.47 -22.86 3.71
N GLU A 342 -1.66 -21.79 2.94
CA GLU A 342 -1.41 -21.77 1.50
C GLU A 342 -0.46 -20.64 1.07
N PHE A 343 0.57 -20.96 0.29
CA PHE A 343 1.50 -19.97 -0.30
C PHE A 343 1.42 -19.96 -1.82
N ARG A 344 1.06 -18.81 -2.39
CA ARG A 344 0.99 -18.56 -3.84
C ARG A 344 2.06 -17.58 -4.31
N ILE A 345 2.70 -17.95 -5.43
CA ILE A 345 3.66 -17.14 -6.18
C ILE A 345 3.34 -17.31 -7.67
N GLN A 346 3.80 -16.38 -8.51
CA GLN A 346 3.77 -16.60 -9.95
C GLN A 346 4.78 -17.67 -10.33
N THR A 347 4.33 -18.71 -11.03
CA THR A 347 5.17 -19.82 -11.50
C THR A 347 5.57 -19.69 -12.97
N GLU A 348 4.94 -18.77 -13.68
CA GLU A 348 5.21 -18.44 -15.09
C GLU A 348 4.85 -16.96 -15.35
N PRO A 349 5.36 -16.35 -16.44
CA PRO A 349 4.98 -14.99 -16.82
C PRO A 349 3.46 -14.85 -16.98
N PRO A 350 2.81 -13.92 -16.24
CA PRO A 350 1.37 -13.79 -16.32
C PRO A 350 0.93 -13.24 -17.68
N VAL A 351 -0.07 -13.89 -18.28
CA VAL A 351 -0.60 -13.54 -19.61
C VAL A 351 -1.62 -12.42 -19.50
N GLY A 352 -1.52 -11.38 -20.35
CA GLY A 352 -2.49 -10.29 -20.42
C GLY A 352 -2.45 -9.32 -19.24
N ILE A 353 -1.42 -9.43 -18.39
CA ILE A 353 -1.26 -8.64 -17.17
C ILE A 353 -1.10 -7.13 -17.47
N GLU A 354 -0.61 -6.78 -18.65
CA GLU A 354 -0.45 -5.40 -19.11
C GLU A 354 -1.79 -4.65 -19.13
N LYS A 355 -2.90 -5.34 -19.39
CA LYS A 355 -4.25 -4.76 -19.38
C LYS A 355 -4.76 -4.45 -17.97
N ARG A 356 -4.16 -5.06 -16.94
CA ARG A 356 -4.49 -4.83 -15.52
C ARG A 356 -3.72 -3.66 -14.92
N LEU A 357 -2.70 -3.17 -15.61
CA LEU A 357 -1.99 -1.95 -15.22
C LEU A 357 -2.91 -0.73 -15.39
N SER A 358 -2.69 0.33 -14.61
CA SER A 358 -3.36 1.60 -14.86
C SER A 358 -2.95 2.15 -16.24
N GLU A 359 -3.83 2.95 -16.85
CA GLU A 359 -3.58 3.57 -18.17
C GLU A 359 -2.24 4.32 -18.20
N GLU A 360 -1.89 4.95 -17.08
CA GLU A 360 -0.64 5.66 -16.91
C GLU A 360 0.61 4.77 -17.04
N TRP A 361 0.52 3.51 -16.59
CA TRP A 361 1.61 2.55 -16.70
C TRP A 361 1.59 1.80 -18.03
N GLN A 362 0.43 1.60 -18.63
CA GLN A 362 0.27 0.89 -19.91
C GLN A 362 1.08 1.53 -21.03
N LYS A 363 1.21 2.86 -21.04
CA LYS A 363 1.98 3.61 -22.06
C LYS A 363 3.47 3.26 -22.10
N TYR A 364 4.02 2.68 -21.03
CA TYR A 364 5.44 2.27 -20.96
C TYR A 364 5.67 0.79 -21.32
N ILE A 365 4.60 0.00 -21.37
CA ILE A 365 4.65 -1.42 -21.70
C ILE A 365 4.47 -1.66 -23.20
N ASN A 366 3.56 -0.91 -23.83
CA ASN A 366 3.15 -1.08 -25.22
C ASN A 366 4.25 -0.75 -26.24
#